data_AF-A0A352A9U0-F1
#
_entry.id   AF-A0A352A9U0-F1
#
_cell.length_a   1.000
_cell.length_b   1.000
_cell.length_c   1.000
_cell.angle_alpha   90.00
_cell.angle_beta   90.00
_cell.angle_gamma   90.00
#
_symmetry.space_group_name_H-M   'P 1'
#
loop_
_entity.id
_entity.type
_entity.pdbx_description
1 polymer ?
#
loop_
_entity_poly.entity_id
_entity_poly.type
_entity_poly.pdbx_seq_one_letter_code
_entity_poly.pdbx_strand_id
1 'polypeptide(L)'
;MSRNKKILKNIIILITCFALLNNLSYYKLSPLAAHKASEKSAHYGPSQIVHIEDFEEGKYILCKYDNWISCNTVLKDFGFLWRFGNQPTGIENKKEKAVEFTFSISE
;
A
#
# COMPACT_ATOMS: atom_id res chain seq x y z
N MET A 1 -24.00 34.99 9.82
CA MET A 1 -22.67 34.35 9.82
C MET A 1 -21.80 35.06 8.79
N SER A 2 -20.64 35.60 9.16
CA SER A 2 -19.76 36.31 8.21
C SER A 2 -19.22 35.36 7.13
N ARG A 3 -18.87 35.90 5.96
CA ARG A 3 -18.29 35.14 4.83
C ARG A 3 -17.12 34.26 5.28
N ASN A 4 -16.25 34.81 6.13
CA ASN A 4 -15.08 34.10 6.67
C ASN A 4 -15.48 32.89 7.53
N LYS A 5 -16.54 33.01 8.35
CA LYS A 5 -17.05 31.88 9.15
C LYS A 5 -17.63 30.77 8.27
N LYS A 6 -18.27 31.11 7.14
CA LYS A 6 -18.77 30.11 6.17
C LYS A 6 -17.62 29.39 5.48
N ILE A 7 -16.59 30.12 5.05
CA ILE A 7 -15.39 29.55 4.43
C ILE A 7 -14.70 28.60 5.40
N LEU A 8 -14.46 29.03 6.65
CA LEU A 8 -13.81 28.20 7.66
C LEU A 8 -14.61 26.91 7.92
N LYS A 9 -15.94 27.01 8.07
CA LYS A 9 -16.80 25.84 8.25
C LYS A 9 -16.67 24.86 7.07
N ASN A 10 -16.70 25.36 5.84
CA ASN A 10 -16.58 24.51 4.65
C ASN A 10 -15.20 23.85 4.55
N ILE A 11 -14.12 24.57 4.89
CA ILE A 11 -12.76 24.01 4.95
C ILE A 11 -12.70 22.87 5.97
N ILE A 12 -13.26 23.06 7.17
CA ILE A 12 -13.29 22.01 8.21
C ILE A 12 -14.07 20.78 7.72
N ILE A 13 -15.22 20.98 7.07
CA ILE A 13 -16.01 19.89 6.50
C ILE A 13 -15.20 19.14 5.43
N LEU A 14 -14.55 19.85 4.52
CA LEU A 14 -13.73 19.25 3.46
C LEU A 14 -12.56 18.45 4.03
N ILE A 15 -11.85 18.98 5.04
CA ILE A 15 -10.76 18.27 5.72
C ILE A 15 -11.29 17.00 6.39
N THR A 16 -12.45 17.08 7.05
CA THR A 16 -13.07 15.93 7.72
C THR A 16 -13.47 14.86 6.70
N CYS A 17 -14.13 15.25 5.61
CA CYS A 17 -14.48 14.33 4.52
C CYS A 17 -13.24 13.69 3.89
N PHE A 18 -12.17 14.46 3.67
CA PHE A 18 -10.91 13.94 3.13
C PHE A 18 -10.24 12.94 4.08
N ALA A 19 -10.26 13.19 5.39
CA ALA A 19 -9.72 12.26 6.39
C ALA A 19 -10.51 10.95 6.46
N LEU A 20 -11.84 11.03 6.35
CA LEU A 20 -12.71 9.84 6.30
C LEU A 20 -12.47 9.03 5.02
N LEU A 21 -12.33 9.69 3.87
CA LEU A 21 -12.00 9.04 2.61
C LEU A 21 -10.66 8.31 2.67
N ASN A 22 -9.61 8.88 3.28
CA ASN A 22 -8.33 8.19 3.43
C ASN A 22 -8.40 6.90 4.28
N ASN A 23 -9.30 6.86 5.27
CA ASN A 23 -9.49 5.69 6.11
C ASN A 23 -10.29 4.59 5.42
N LEU A 24 -11.31 4.96 4.63
CA LEU A 24 -12.18 4.04 3.92
C LEU A 24 -11.65 3.61 2.54
N SER A 25 -10.77 4.41 1.95
CA SER A 25 -10.28 4.19 0.60
C SER A 25 -9.05 3.27 0.55
N TYR A 26 -8.88 2.64 -0.60
CA TYR A 26 -7.67 1.94 -1.05
C TYR A 26 -6.44 2.86 -1.13
N TYR A 27 -6.66 4.18 -1.15
CA TYR A 27 -5.60 5.19 -1.20
C TYR A 27 -5.02 5.50 0.17
N LYS A 28 -3.69 5.59 0.22
CA LYS A 28 -2.88 5.88 1.40
C LYS A 28 -1.84 6.95 1.06
N LEU A 29 -1.38 7.67 2.08
CA LEU A 29 -0.41 8.76 1.93
C LEU A 29 1.05 8.27 1.81
N SER A 30 1.31 6.98 2.07
CA SER A 30 2.65 6.41 1.94
C SER A 30 2.59 5.00 1.33
N PRO A 31 3.65 4.58 0.63
CA PRO A 31 3.73 3.25 0.04
C PRO A 31 3.67 2.15 1.11
N LEU A 32 4.29 2.38 2.28
CA LEU A 32 4.23 1.46 3.41
C LEU A 32 2.82 1.32 4.00
N ALA A 33 2.05 2.41 4.05
CA ALA A 33 0.66 2.34 4.49
C ALA A 33 -0.21 1.57 3.49
N ALA A 34 0.03 1.75 2.18
CA ALA A 34 -0.63 0.97 1.13
C ALA A 34 -0.28 -0.53 1.23
N HIS A 35 0.99 -0.85 1.46
CA HIS A 35 1.45 -2.22 1.70
C HIS A 35 0.74 -2.87 2.90
N LYS A 36 0.76 -2.22 4.07
CA LYS A 36 0.08 -2.73 5.27
C LYS A 36 -1.42 -2.92 5.07
N ALA A 37 -2.05 -2.05 4.30
CA ALA A 37 -3.46 -2.19 3.93
C ALA A 37 -3.70 -3.44 3.05
N SER A 38 -2.78 -3.75 2.14
CA SER A 38 -2.79 -4.97 1.34
C SER A 38 -2.62 -6.23 2.19
N GLU A 39 -1.66 -6.23 3.12
CA GLU A 39 -1.46 -7.37 4.01
C GLU A 39 -2.71 -7.63 4.86
N LYS A 40 -3.29 -6.55 5.42
CA LYS A 40 -4.53 -6.62 6.20
C LYS A 40 -5.70 -7.18 5.40
N SER A 41 -5.84 -6.83 4.12
CA SER A 41 -6.93 -7.35 3.28
C SER A 41 -6.73 -8.80 2.87
N ALA A 42 -5.47 -9.25 2.74
CA ALA A 42 -5.12 -10.64 2.45
C ALA A 42 -5.00 -11.53 3.70
N HIS A 43 -5.30 -11.00 4.89
CA HIS A 43 -5.06 -11.67 6.19
C HIS A 43 -3.60 -12.13 6.39
N TYR A 44 -2.67 -11.44 5.74
CA TYR A 44 -1.23 -11.64 5.91
C TYR A 44 -0.67 -10.68 6.95
N GLY A 45 0.46 -11.07 7.54
CA GLY A 45 1.27 -10.23 8.39
C GLY A 45 1.08 -10.44 9.90
N PRO A 46 1.91 -9.76 10.71
CA PRO A 46 2.92 -8.77 10.29
C PRO A 46 4.12 -9.39 9.55
N SER A 47 4.44 -8.88 8.36
CA SER A 47 5.62 -9.34 7.61
C SER A 47 6.84 -8.45 7.83
N GLN A 48 8.01 -9.02 7.59
CA GLN A 48 9.27 -8.30 7.53
C GLN A 48 9.55 -7.90 6.08
N ILE A 49 9.73 -6.60 5.84
CA ILE A 49 10.16 -6.09 4.54
C ILE A 49 11.62 -6.50 4.34
N VAL A 50 11.88 -7.23 3.27
CA VAL A 50 13.20 -7.73 2.88
C VAL A 50 13.84 -6.79 1.85
N HIS A 51 13.05 -6.34 0.87
CA HIS A 51 13.53 -5.46 -0.20
C HIS A 51 12.41 -4.54 -0.70
N ILE A 52 12.79 -3.36 -1.17
CA ILE A 52 11.89 -2.44 -1.87
C ILE A 52 12.58 -2.04 -3.17
N GLU A 53 11.90 -2.28 -4.29
CA GLU A 53 12.37 -1.91 -5.62
C GLU A 53 11.45 -0.83 -6.21
N ASP A 54 12.04 0.20 -6.79
CA ASP A 54 11.30 1.31 -7.39
C ASP A 54 11.09 1.08 -8.89
N PHE A 55 9.90 1.41 -9.40
CA PHE A 55 9.62 1.42 -10.84
C PHE A 55 8.78 2.66 -11.20
N GLU A 56 8.60 2.90 -12.50
CA GLU A 56 8.01 4.15 -13.01
C GLU A 56 6.65 4.50 -12.37
N GLU A 57 5.77 3.51 -12.22
CA GLU A 57 4.41 3.71 -11.71
C GLU A 57 4.25 3.35 -10.22
N GLY A 58 5.31 2.94 -9.53
CA GLY A 58 5.16 2.40 -8.17
C GLY A 58 6.40 1.82 -7.52
N LYS A 59 6.17 0.91 -6.57
CA LYS A 59 7.22 0.15 -5.89
C LYS A 59 6.81 -1.32 -5.74
N TYR A 60 7.77 -2.22 -5.86
CA TYR A 60 7.64 -3.60 -5.43
C TYR A 60 8.16 -3.71 -4.00
N ILE A 61 7.41 -4.39 -3.14
CA ILE A 61 7.79 -4.58 -1.74
C ILE A 61 7.85 -6.09 -1.51
N LEU A 62 9.06 -6.60 -1.39
CA LEU A 62 9.32 -8.00 -1.07
C LEU A 62 9.30 -8.17 0.45
N CYS A 63 8.43 -9.06 0.90
CA CYS A 63 8.20 -9.32 2.31
C CYS A 63 8.33 -10.80 2.62
N LYS A 64 8.70 -11.09 3.86
CA LYS A 64 8.77 -12.43 4.43
C LYS A 64 7.90 -12.50 5.67
N TYR A 65 7.05 -13.52 5.78
CA TYR A 65 6.30 -13.81 7.00
C TYR A 65 6.36 -15.32 7.28
N ASP A 66 6.80 -15.68 8.48
CA ASP A 66 6.98 -17.07 8.90
C ASP A 66 7.73 -17.94 7.85
N ASN A 67 7.02 -18.89 7.22
CA ASN A 67 7.56 -19.78 6.19
C ASN A 67 7.19 -19.35 4.76
N TRP A 68 6.77 -18.10 4.55
CA TRP A 68 6.31 -17.59 3.26
C TRP A 68 7.02 -16.30 2.86
N ILE A 69 7.15 -16.08 1.57
CA ILE A 69 7.57 -14.81 0.97
C ILE A 69 6.50 -14.34 -0.01
N SER A 70 6.30 -13.03 -0.07
CA SER A 70 5.32 -12.39 -0.94
C SER A 70 5.87 -11.05 -1.43
N CYS A 71 5.66 -10.71 -2.70
CA CYS A 71 6.18 -9.46 -3.27
C CYS A 71 5.06 -8.56 -3.78
N ASN A 72 4.42 -7.77 -2.94
CA ASN A 72 3.29 -6.96 -3.39
C ASN A 72 3.74 -5.73 -4.20
N THR A 73 2.90 -5.34 -5.15
CA THR A 73 3.04 -4.06 -5.85
C THR A 73 2.28 -2.98 -5.09
N VAL A 74 2.85 -1.79 -4.98
CA VAL A 74 2.15 -0.55 -4.59
C VAL A 74 2.29 0.46 -5.70
N LEU A 75 1.16 1.00 -6.15
CA LEU A 75 1.07 1.91 -7.28
C LEU A 75 0.87 3.33 -6.78
N LYS A 76 1.53 4.26 -7.46
CA LYS A 76 1.37 5.69 -7.24
C LYS A 76 0.21 6.19 -8.10
N ASP A 77 -0.75 6.84 -7.48
CA ASP A 77 -1.96 7.35 -8.12
C ASP A 77 -2.17 8.82 -7.72
N PHE A 78 -2.84 9.60 -8.57
CA PHE A 78 -3.07 11.04 -8.36
C PHE A 78 -1.81 11.84 -7.95
N GLY A 79 -0.62 11.42 -8.37
CA GLY A 79 0.66 12.12 -8.17
C GLY A 79 1.26 12.05 -6.75
N PHE A 80 0.49 11.72 -5.71
CA PHE A 80 0.98 11.61 -4.33
C PHE A 80 0.28 10.53 -3.48
N LEU A 81 -0.81 9.96 -3.97
CA LEU A 81 -1.51 8.87 -3.28
C LEU A 81 -0.91 7.53 -3.68
N TRP A 82 -1.02 6.56 -2.78
CA TRP A 82 -0.54 5.21 -2.97
C TRP A 82 -1.68 4.23 -2.79
N ARG A 83 -1.81 3.27 -3.69
CA ARG A 83 -2.75 2.15 -3.53
C ARG A 83 -2.00 0.85 -3.65
N PHE A 84 -2.49 -0.21 -3.00
CA PHE A 84 -1.95 -1.53 -3.28
C PHE A 84 -2.41 -1.98 -4.67
N GLY A 85 -1.47 -2.56 -5.43
CA GLY A 85 -1.71 -3.14 -6.73
C GLY A 85 -2.14 -4.59 -6.59
N ASN A 86 -1.61 -5.45 -7.45
CA ASN A 86 -1.88 -6.88 -7.35
C ASN A 86 -1.24 -7.50 -6.11
N GLN A 87 -1.96 -8.45 -5.53
CA GLN A 87 -1.51 -9.27 -4.41
C GLN A 87 -0.93 -10.56 -4.98
N PRO A 88 0.39 -10.71 -5.09
CA PRO A 88 0.94 -12.00 -5.44
C PRO A 88 0.76 -12.94 -4.26
N THR A 89 0.28 -14.13 -4.61
CA THR A 89 0.20 -15.28 -3.73
C THR A 89 1.55 -15.51 -3.07
N GLY A 90 1.53 -15.72 -1.74
CA GLY A 90 2.74 -16.08 -1.01
C GLY A 90 3.30 -17.40 -1.54
N ILE A 91 4.61 -17.48 -1.71
CA ILE A 91 5.31 -18.74 -2.01
C ILE A 91 6.06 -19.21 -0.77
N GLU A 92 6.15 -20.51 -0.58
CA GLU A 92 6.82 -21.09 0.59
C GLU A 92 8.33 -20.81 0.54
N ASN A 93 8.86 -20.27 1.63
CA ASN A 93 10.25 -19.93 1.80
C ASN A 93 11.05 -21.16 2.27
N LYS A 94 11.75 -21.81 1.33
CA LYS A 94 12.71 -22.87 1.67
C LYS A 94 13.89 -22.27 2.42
N LYS A 95 13.99 -22.55 3.74
CA LYS A 95 15.00 -21.99 4.66
C LYS A 95 16.46 -22.25 4.23
N GLU A 96 16.67 -23.26 3.40
CA GLU A 96 17.97 -23.69 2.88
C GLU A 96 18.46 -22.84 1.69
N LYS A 97 17.61 -21.98 1.13
CA LYS A 97 17.93 -21.16 -0.03
C LYS A 97 17.80 -19.67 0.28
N ALA A 98 18.56 -18.84 -0.44
CA ALA A 98 18.37 -17.41 -0.43
C ALA A 98 16.94 -17.07 -0.88
N VAL A 99 16.41 -15.95 -0.39
CA VAL A 99 15.09 -15.46 -0.79
C VAL A 99 15.14 -15.11 -2.28
N GLU A 100 14.39 -15.85 -3.08
CA GLU A 100 14.24 -15.63 -4.51
C GLU A 100 12.75 -15.51 -4.81
N PHE A 101 12.39 -14.48 -5.58
CA PHE A 101 11.01 -14.26 -6.00
C PHE A 101 10.99 -13.85 -7.46
N THR A 102 10.33 -14.66 -8.28
CA THR A 102 10.17 -14.41 -9.71
C THR A 102 8.70 -14.16 -10.01
N PHE A 103 8.39 -13.02 -10.62
CA PHE A 103 7.06 -12.76 -11.16
C PHE A 103 7.16 -12.50 -12.66
N SER A 104 6.15 -12.95 -13.39
CA SER A 104 5.94 -12.60 -14.80
C SER A 104 4.70 -11.73 -14.90
N ILE A 105 4.87 -10.48 -15.33
CA ILE A 105 3.76 -9.68 -15.84
C ILE A 105 3.57 -10.09 -17.31
N SER A 106 2.40 -10.62 -17.65
CA SER A 106 1.98 -10.68 -19.05
C SER A 106 1.58 -9.27 -19.47
N GLU A 107 2.27 -8.69 -20.45
CA GLU A 107 1.84 -7.48 -21.15
C GLU A 107 0.50 -7.68 -21.88
#